data_AF-A0A832MCB9-F1
#
_entry.id   AF-A0A832MCB9-F1
#
_cell.length_a   1.000
_cell.length_b   1.000
_cell.length_c   1.000
_cell.angle_alpha   90.00
_cell.angle_beta   90.00
_cell.angle_gamma   90.00
#
_symmetry.space_group_name_H-M   'P 1'
#
loop_
_entity.id
_entity.type
_entity.pdbx_description
1 polymer ?
#
loop_
_entity_poly.entity_id
_entity_poly.type
_entity_poly.pdbx_seq_one_letter_code
_entity_poly.pdbx_strand_id
1 'polypeptide(L)'
;MTLSVARVVLIFALLAAAPVSAATYYVRADGSDRNRGDASSPLATIGRALAMAAGETETTIVLGPGVIVTGEEPLTLRSGVTLRGAGRERTTLIATVRLRNTSEIAITDMTLAGAVDDKAERRRLAVDAMDGRELRLERLAITRFTHGAIKLERWQKALVEDCVIERTTFNTYKQDGKTPAEQTTAILLGDIADVAIRYTNIDTTERGGRGIGPCKETWSKTPWADPPTKMVRLEIAHCDIKVDQWHAWHVPGTTSHPPQMTIELWHAYTEEVVIHHCRLNNNVSLSCDPDGKKPIPAKTIRMHRNRFELIPTSQNYRYAVESYASNFEFDRNIVINGVYPLADFNKKGVSRDVRVHRNVFYGTDTGALINSASQMPGLQFTHNTMLLTTKQKGKMVNFGQGEEKNVGQRVANNLFLSEVEQDHEVGFMVGVERNGFWNLPTAGKDAVTGDFKLVGKEKMPWPFFSLQAGSGAIDKGVVVAALNEQHVGKAPDLGAFEFGGEPWFAGPNRPPEVKLVVPATAVVGQPLRVMARIVDDGAPQGSKLTVAWSAPAEAGANFGAATAAEGMMQFRNAGRWTITCTVSDGEMTARASAEVAVSRNRESEQK
;
A
#
# COMPACT_ATOMS: atom_id res chain seq x y z
N MET A 1 -30.62 3.33 -49.22
CA MET A 1 -30.47 4.63 -48.55
C MET A 1 -29.12 4.62 -47.82
N THR A 2 -28.09 5.10 -48.50
CA THR A 2 -26.71 5.21 -48.02
C THR A 2 -26.47 6.65 -47.58
N LEU A 3 -26.11 6.88 -46.32
CA LEU A 3 -25.65 8.18 -45.82
C LEU A 3 -24.17 8.09 -45.47
N SER A 4 -23.39 8.92 -46.15
CA SER A 4 -21.93 9.02 -46.05
C SER A 4 -21.50 9.78 -44.80
N VAL A 5 -20.47 9.28 -44.11
CA VAL A 5 -19.74 9.99 -43.06
C VAL A 5 -18.61 10.78 -43.71
N ALA A 6 -18.71 12.11 -43.68
CA ALA A 6 -17.63 13.01 -44.10
C ALA A 6 -16.52 13.02 -43.04
N ARG A 7 -15.29 12.76 -43.47
CA ARG A 7 -14.08 12.88 -42.64
C ARG A 7 -13.69 14.37 -42.55
N VAL A 8 -13.74 14.92 -41.34
CA VAL A 8 -13.07 16.18 -41.00
C VAL A 8 -11.59 15.87 -40.75
N VAL A 9 -10.71 16.38 -41.61
CA VAL A 9 -9.26 16.33 -41.41
C VAL A 9 -8.86 17.61 -40.66
N LEU A 10 -8.54 17.48 -39.38
CA LEU A 10 -7.91 18.55 -38.60
C LEU A 10 -6.41 18.55 -38.91
N ILE A 11 -5.91 19.59 -39.58
CA ILE A 11 -4.48 19.83 -39.76
C ILE A 11 -3.97 20.48 -38.47
N PHE A 12 -3.30 19.71 -37.61
CA PHE A 12 -2.50 20.26 -36.53
C PHE A 12 -1.17 20.75 -37.11
N ALA A 13 -0.98 22.07 -37.15
CA ALA A 13 0.35 22.64 -37.34
C ALA A 13 1.19 22.31 -36.09
N LEU A 14 2.18 21.42 -36.24
CA LEU A 14 3.23 21.22 -35.24
C LEU A 14 4.09 22.50 -35.21
N LEU A 15 3.76 23.43 -34.31
CA LEU A 15 4.76 24.34 -33.79
C LEU A 15 5.68 23.53 -32.88
N ALA A 16 6.92 23.30 -33.32
CA ALA A 16 7.97 22.79 -32.46
C ALA A 16 8.25 23.85 -31.38
N ALA A 17 7.60 23.71 -30.22
CA ALA A 17 8.01 24.41 -29.02
C ALA A 17 9.43 23.93 -28.67
N ALA A 18 10.39 24.85 -28.59
CA ALA A 18 11.71 24.54 -28.06
C ALA A 18 11.53 23.92 -26.65
N PRO A 19 12.33 22.91 -26.27
CA PRO A 19 12.26 22.36 -24.93
C PRO A 19 12.58 23.48 -23.94
N VAL A 20 11.59 23.93 -23.17
CA VAL A 20 11.81 24.80 -22.02
C VAL A 20 12.48 23.91 -20.97
N SER A 21 13.80 23.99 -20.87
CA SER A 21 14.52 23.36 -19.76
C SER A 21 14.13 24.11 -18.50
N ALA A 22 13.57 23.43 -17.50
CA ALA A 22 13.28 24.02 -16.20
C ALA A 22 14.52 24.74 -15.63
N ALA A 23 14.35 26.00 -15.19
CA ALA A 23 15.45 26.76 -14.59
C ALA A 23 15.95 26.01 -13.35
N THR A 24 17.27 25.84 -13.22
CA THR A 24 17.86 25.09 -12.10
C THR A 24 18.73 25.99 -11.23
N TYR A 25 18.44 26.02 -9.93
CA TYR A 25 19.20 26.77 -8.94
C TYR A 25 19.73 25.84 -7.85
N TYR A 26 20.98 26.05 -7.43
CA TYR A 26 21.65 25.24 -6.42
C TYR A 26 21.76 26.01 -5.10
N VAL A 27 21.42 25.36 -3.99
CA VAL A 27 21.47 25.92 -2.63
C VAL A 27 22.33 25.02 -1.75
N ARG A 28 23.23 25.62 -0.96
CA ARG A 28 24.04 24.92 0.05
C ARG A 28 24.17 25.75 1.32
N ALA A 29 24.34 25.08 2.46
CA ALA A 29 24.51 25.74 3.75
C ALA A 29 25.75 26.66 3.82
N ASP A 30 26.79 26.35 3.03
CA ASP A 30 28.03 27.13 2.89
C ASP A 30 28.03 28.07 1.66
N GLY A 31 26.88 28.22 1.00
CA GLY A 31 26.72 29.09 -0.17
C GLY A 31 26.67 30.59 0.18
N SER A 32 26.39 31.42 -0.82
CA SER A 32 26.17 32.86 -0.63
C SER A 32 25.03 33.36 -1.50
N ASP A 33 24.12 34.18 -0.97
CA ASP A 33 23.02 34.77 -1.76
C ASP A 33 23.47 35.85 -2.75
N ARG A 34 24.77 36.17 -2.76
CA ARG A 34 25.44 36.95 -3.80
C ARG A 34 25.88 36.11 -5.00
N ASN A 35 25.83 34.79 -4.88
CA ASN A 35 26.24 33.87 -5.93
C ASN A 35 25.21 33.80 -7.07
N ARG A 36 25.61 33.16 -8.17
CA ARG A 36 24.78 32.99 -9.38
C ARG A 36 23.72 31.91 -9.22
N GLY A 37 23.89 30.99 -8.27
CA GLY A 37 23.00 29.86 -8.05
C GLY A 37 23.19 28.69 -9.02
N ASP A 38 24.33 28.62 -9.70
CA ASP A 38 24.75 27.42 -10.44
C ASP A 38 25.50 26.44 -9.52
N ALA A 39 25.79 25.24 -10.02
CA ALA A 39 26.43 24.18 -9.23
C ALA A 39 27.83 24.56 -8.69
N SER A 40 28.54 25.44 -9.39
CA SER A 40 29.88 25.91 -8.99
C SER A 40 29.83 27.11 -8.02
N SER A 41 28.70 27.83 -8.02
CA SER A 41 28.46 29.03 -7.22
C SER A 41 27.04 28.98 -6.62
N PRO A 42 26.80 28.14 -5.60
CA PRO A 42 25.48 27.91 -5.03
C PRO A 42 25.02 29.06 -4.13
N LEU A 43 23.71 29.28 -4.07
CA LEU A 43 23.05 30.23 -3.16
C LEU A 43 23.10 29.73 -1.71
N ALA A 44 22.97 30.65 -0.75
CA ALA A 44 22.87 30.28 0.66
C ALA A 44 21.44 29.87 1.05
N THR A 45 20.43 30.50 0.45
CA THR A 45 19.03 30.33 0.86
C THR A 45 18.11 29.89 -0.27
N ILE A 46 17.09 29.10 0.10
CA ILE A 46 15.99 28.72 -0.80
C ILE A 46 15.17 29.96 -1.19
N GLY A 47 14.99 30.91 -0.27
CA GLY A 47 14.25 32.15 -0.54
C GLY A 47 14.89 32.97 -1.67
N ARG A 48 16.22 33.04 -1.71
CA ARG A 48 16.94 33.67 -2.82
C ARG A 48 16.74 32.93 -4.14
N ALA A 49 16.79 31.60 -4.13
CA ALA A 49 16.55 30.79 -5.31
C ALA A 49 15.12 31.01 -5.87
N LEU A 50 14.12 31.02 -4.99
CA LEU A 50 12.73 31.30 -5.35
C LEU A 50 12.55 32.71 -5.93
N ALA A 51 13.23 33.72 -5.36
CA ALA A 51 13.17 35.09 -5.86
C ALA A 51 13.79 35.23 -7.26
N MET A 52 14.91 34.53 -7.52
CA MET A 52 15.53 34.49 -8.85
C MET A 52 14.65 33.75 -9.87
N ALA A 53 13.91 32.75 -9.41
CA ALA A 53 12.99 31.98 -10.24
C ALA A 53 11.59 32.61 -10.41
N ALA A 54 11.34 33.84 -9.96
CA ALA A 54 9.99 34.39 -9.89
C ALA A 54 9.26 34.48 -11.25
N GLY A 55 9.98 34.61 -12.37
CA GLY A 55 9.42 34.67 -13.72
C GLY A 55 9.34 33.34 -14.46
N GLU A 56 9.84 32.25 -13.86
CA GLU A 56 9.94 30.94 -14.51
C GLU A 56 8.65 30.14 -14.32
N THR A 57 8.20 29.41 -15.34
CA THR A 57 7.02 28.52 -15.19
C THR A 57 7.39 27.26 -14.40
N GLU A 58 8.53 26.65 -14.73
CA GLU A 58 9.06 25.47 -14.04
C GLU A 58 10.45 25.75 -13.47
N THR A 59 10.71 25.27 -12.25
CA THR A 59 11.99 25.50 -11.58
C THR A 59 12.39 24.30 -10.72
N THR A 60 13.63 23.88 -10.84
CA THR A 60 14.25 22.92 -9.92
C THR A 60 15.22 23.64 -8.98
N ILE A 61 14.99 23.54 -7.68
CA ILE A 61 15.92 24.00 -6.65
C ILE A 61 16.61 22.76 -6.08
N VAL A 62 17.90 22.63 -6.37
CA VAL A 62 18.76 21.54 -5.92
C VAL A 62 19.41 21.91 -4.59
N LEU A 63 19.11 21.14 -3.56
CA LEU A 63 19.68 21.27 -2.23
C LEU A 63 20.88 20.35 -2.10
N GLY A 64 22.06 20.93 -1.86
CA GLY A 64 23.28 20.15 -1.66
C GLY A 64 23.28 19.36 -0.35
N PRO A 65 24.31 18.53 -0.12
CA PRO A 65 24.46 17.81 1.14
C PRO A 65 24.65 18.76 2.33
N GLY A 66 24.15 18.36 3.49
CA GLY A 66 24.20 19.11 4.74
C GLY A 66 22.82 19.46 5.29
N VAL A 67 22.82 20.28 6.34
CA VAL A 67 21.60 20.76 7.00
C VAL A 67 21.30 22.17 6.51
N ILE A 68 20.11 22.36 5.93
CA ILE A 68 19.60 23.66 5.49
C ILE A 68 18.43 24.03 6.40
N VAL A 69 18.51 25.18 7.05
CA VAL A 69 17.50 25.65 8.01
C VAL A 69 16.75 26.83 7.42
N THR A 70 15.42 26.75 7.37
CA THR A 70 14.58 27.93 7.08
C THR A 70 14.22 28.67 8.37
N GLY A 71 13.75 29.91 8.25
CA GLY A 71 13.15 30.63 9.38
C GLY A 71 11.93 29.92 9.98
N GLU A 72 11.37 30.50 11.05
CA GLU A 72 10.19 29.98 11.74
C GLU A 72 8.94 29.95 10.84
N GLU A 73 8.85 30.89 9.90
CA GLU A 73 7.79 30.93 8.91
C GLU A 73 7.85 29.75 7.93
N PRO A 74 6.70 29.15 7.59
CA PRO A 74 6.65 28.07 6.61
C PRO A 74 7.21 28.48 5.24
N LEU A 75 8.03 27.60 4.66
CA LEU A 75 8.50 27.72 3.30
C LEU A 75 7.32 27.55 2.34
N THR A 76 6.93 28.65 1.70
CA THR A 76 5.86 28.63 0.70
C THR A 76 6.45 28.45 -0.68
N LEU A 77 5.90 27.51 -1.45
CA LEU A 77 6.29 27.27 -2.84
C LEU A 77 5.19 27.76 -3.77
N ARG A 78 5.57 28.30 -4.93
CA ARG A 78 4.66 28.57 -6.05
C ARG A 78 4.55 27.33 -6.94
N SER A 79 3.52 27.28 -7.80
CA SER A 79 3.36 26.20 -8.78
C SER A 79 4.60 26.01 -9.67
N GLY A 80 4.83 24.77 -10.11
CA GLY A 80 5.93 24.39 -11.00
C GLY A 80 7.30 24.27 -10.31
N VAL A 81 7.35 24.27 -8.97
CA VAL A 81 8.60 24.17 -8.21
C VAL A 81 8.89 22.72 -7.80
N THR A 82 10.07 22.25 -8.16
CA THR A 82 10.69 21.01 -7.64
C THR A 82 11.79 21.35 -6.64
N LEU A 83 11.67 20.89 -5.40
CA LEU A 83 12.77 20.83 -4.43
C LEU A 83 13.40 19.43 -4.46
N ARG A 84 14.71 19.36 -4.72
CA ARG A 84 15.43 18.08 -4.80
C ARG A 84 16.69 18.08 -3.97
N GLY A 85 16.81 17.15 -3.04
CA GLY A 85 18.02 16.96 -2.23
C GLY A 85 19.03 16.04 -2.89
N ALA A 86 20.15 15.82 -2.20
CA ALA A 86 21.21 14.92 -2.64
C ALA A 86 21.03 13.46 -2.16
N GLY A 87 19.90 13.15 -1.52
CA GLY A 87 19.55 11.86 -0.92
C GLY A 87 19.06 12.01 0.53
N ARG A 88 18.22 11.06 1.00
CA ARG A 88 17.60 11.04 2.34
C ARG A 88 18.64 11.20 3.47
N GLU A 89 19.79 10.56 3.34
CA GLU A 89 20.86 10.58 4.33
C GLU A 89 21.88 11.72 4.13
N ARG A 90 21.71 12.52 3.06
CA ARG A 90 22.70 13.51 2.63
C ARG A 90 22.23 14.94 2.79
N THR A 91 20.95 15.19 2.57
CA THR A 91 20.36 16.53 2.67
C THR A 91 19.26 16.52 3.72
N THR A 92 19.36 17.41 4.70
CA THR A 92 18.31 17.65 5.70
C THR A 92 17.79 19.07 5.54
N LEU A 93 16.50 19.22 5.24
CA LEU A 93 15.80 20.49 5.25
C LEU A 93 14.99 20.61 6.54
N ILE A 94 15.36 21.57 7.40
CA ILE A 94 14.53 21.95 8.54
C ILE A 94 13.46 22.91 8.02
N ALA A 95 12.30 22.31 7.71
CA ALA A 95 11.19 22.71 6.81
C ALA A 95 9.78 22.50 7.42
N THR A 96 8.94 23.53 7.55
CA THR A 96 7.50 23.33 7.24
C THR A 96 7.32 23.83 5.82
N VAL A 97 6.86 22.98 4.90
CA VAL A 97 6.50 23.39 3.54
C VAL A 97 4.99 23.62 3.49
N ARG A 98 4.58 24.84 3.10
CA ARG A 98 3.17 25.21 2.99
C ARG A 98 2.80 25.41 1.51
N LEU A 99 1.78 24.71 1.07
CA LEU A 99 1.26 24.76 -0.29
C LEU A 99 -0.20 25.21 -0.26
N ARG A 100 -0.52 26.25 -1.04
CA ARG A 100 -1.85 26.88 -1.10
C ARG A 100 -2.14 27.31 -2.55
N ASN A 101 -3.19 26.80 -3.17
CA ASN A 101 -3.56 27.15 -4.55
C ASN A 101 -2.40 26.89 -5.54
N THR A 102 -1.71 25.77 -5.36
CA THR A 102 -0.50 25.41 -6.14
C THR A 102 -0.71 24.16 -6.98
N SER A 103 0.05 24.06 -8.06
CA SER A 103 0.13 22.87 -8.91
C SER A 103 1.55 22.47 -9.27
N GLU A 104 1.75 21.21 -9.67
CA GLU A 104 3.01 20.70 -10.24
C GLU A 104 4.20 20.91 -9.27
N ILE A 105 4.01 20.47 -8.02
CA ILE A 105 5.04 20.54 -6.98
C ILE A 105 5.68 19.18 -6.81
N ALA A 106 7.01 19.15 -6.69
CA ALA A 106 7.75 17.96 -6.29
C ALA A 106 8.72 18.25 -5.15
N ILE A 107 8.78 17.37 -4.15
CA ILE A 107 9.76 17.43 -3.05
C ILE A 107 10.39 16.04 -2.95
N THR A 108 11.69 15.97 -3.21
CA THR A 108 12.36 14.68 -3.46
C THR A 108 13.73 14.56 -2.82
N ASP A 109 14.14 13.33 -2.51
CA ASP A 109 15.54 12.97 -2.21
C ASP A 109 16.17 13.69 -1.00
N MET A 110 15.45 13.79 0.11
CA MET A 110 15.95 14.47 1.32
C MET A 110 15.29 13.99 2.61
N THR A 111 15.86 14.39 3.74
CA THR A 111 15.16 14.42 5.02
C THR A 111 14.43 15.75 5.18
N LEU A 112 13.13 15.72 5.45
CA LEU A 112 12.38 16.84 6.03
C LEU A 112 12.32 16.66 7.54
N ALA A 113 12.82 17.63 8.30
CA ALA A 113 12.78 17.56 9.76
C ALA A 113 12.14 18.79 10.40
N GLY A 114 11.38 18.56 11.47
CA GLY A 114 10.70 19.63 12.20
C GLY A 114 11.60 20.37 13.19
N ALA A 115 12.78 19.84 13.49
CA ALA A 115 13.76 20.42 14.39
C ALA A 115 15.19 20.00 14.02
N VAL A 116 16.17 20.83 14.39
CA VAL A 116 17.61 20.56 14.19
C VAL A 116 18.10 19.37 15.00
N ASP A 117 17.57 19.19 16.20
CA ASP A 117 17.88 18.10 17.12
C ASP A 117 16.65 17.75 17.99
N ASP A 118 16.81 16.83 18.93
CA ASP A 118 15.72 16.37 19.78
C ASP A 118 15.38 17.32 20.95
N LYS A 119 16.24 18.31 21.23
CA LYS A 119 16.06 19.31 22.30
C LYS A 119 15.37 20.58 21.80
N ALA A 120 15.50 20.87 20.50
CA ALA A 120 14.88 22.03 19.86
C ALA A 120 13.35 21.89 19.76
N GLU A 121 12.67 23.03 19.74
CA GLU A 121 11.24 23.07 19.47
C GLU A 121 10.94 22.53 18.07
N ARG A 122 9.93 21.68 17.99
CA ARG A 122 9.56 20.96 16.78
C ARG A 122 8.39 21.63 16.08
N ARG A 123 8.54 21.85 14.78
CA ARG A 123 7.45 22.32 13.90
C ARG A 123 6.29 21.34 13.86
N ARG A 124 5.09 21.83 13.54
CA ARG A 124 3.85 21.05 13.57
C ARG A 124 3.73 20.00 12.47
N LEU A 125 3.95 20.40 11.21
CA LEU A 125 3.77 19.56 10.02
C LEU A 125 4.98 19.71 9.09
N ALA A 126 5.33 18.66 8.34
CA ALA A 126 6.37 18.73 7.32
C ALA A 126 5.83 19.36 6.03
N VAL A 127 4.67 18.86 5.57
CA VAL A 127 3.97 19.36 4.39
C VAL A 127 2.53 19.66 4.78
N ASP A 128 2.14 20.92 4.64
CA ASP A 128 0.79 21.42 4.84
C ASP A 128 0.25 21.89 3.49
N ALA A 129 -0.48 21.02 2.79
CA ALA A 129 -0.93 21.24 1.42
C ALA A 129 -2.46 21.34 1.36
N MET A 130 -2.94 22.44 0.77
CA MET A 130 -4.36 22.73 0.70
C MET A 130 -4.70 23.40 -0.64
N ASP A 131 -5.83 23.03 -1.22
CA ASP A 131 -6.34 23.60 -2.47
C ASP A 131 -5.31 23.49 -3.60
N GLY A 132 -5.11 22.31 -4.17
CA GLY A 132 -4.05 22.14 -5.17
C GLY A 132 -4.19 20.90 -6.05
N ARG A 133 -3.23 20.75 -6.95
CA ARG A 133 -3.20 19.63 -7.90
C ARG A 133 -1.77 19.17 -8.20
N GLU A 134 -1.55 17.89 -8.47
CA GLU A 134 -0.24 17.40 -8.95
C GLU A 134 0.88 17.67 -7.95
N LEU A 135 0.92 16.87 -6.88
CA LEU A 135 1.96 16.87 -5.86
C LEU A 135 2.72 15.55 -5.87
N ARG A 136 4.05 15.62 -5.84
CA ARG A 136 4.94 14.46 -5.68
C ARG A 136 5.81 14.63 -4.44
N LEU A 137 5.67 13.72 -3.49
CA LEU A 137 6.54 13.60 -2.31
C LEU A 137 7.24 12.24 -2.41
N GLU A 138 8.51 12.24 -2.81
CA GLU A 138 9.19 10.99 -3.18
C GLU A 138 10.55 10.84 -2.51
N ARG A 139 10.86 9.62 -2.04
CA ARG A 139 12.18 9.31 -1.47
C ARG A 139 12.53 10.28 -0.33
N LEU A 140 11.59 10.48 0.58
CA LEU A 140 11.75 11.38 1.73
C LEU A 140 11.90 10.59 3.03
N ALA A 141 12.73 11.09 3.94
CA ALA A 141 12.62 10.77 5.36
C ALA A 141 11.95 11.96 6.06
N ILE A 142 10.86 11.74 6.80
CA ILE A 142 10.10 12.80 7.47
C ILE A 142 10.09 12.52 8.96
N THR A 143 10.71 13.40 9.74
CA THR A 143 10.95 13.13 11.16
C THR A 143 10.89 14.38 12.05
N ARG A 144 10.75 14.17 13.36
CA ARG A 144 10.78 15.23 14.39
C ARG A 144 9.76 16.36 14.21
N PHE A 145 8.54 16.03 13.79
CA PHE A 145 7.39 16.95 13.81
C PHE A 145 6.51 16.70 15.03
N THR A 146 5.69 17.68 15.41
CA THR A 146 4.80 17.52 16.58
C THR A 146 3.44 16.97 16.23
N HIS A 147 2.83 17.25 15.07
CA HIS A 147 1.40 16.94 14.85
C HIS A 147 1.11 16.12 13.59
N GLY A 148 2.12 15.81 12.79
CA GLY A 148 1.99 14.99 11.59
C GLY A 148 3.13 15.24 10.61
N ALA A 149 3.20 14.39 9.60
CA ALA A 149 4.11 14.54 8.47
C ALA A 149 3.44 15.34 7.35
N ILE A 150 2.31 14.84 6.86
CA ILE A 150 1.69 15.34 5.63
C ILE A 150 0.21 15.61 5.91
N LYS A 151 -0.25 16.81 5.55
CA LYS A 151 -1.68 17.13 5.43
C LYS A 151 -1.98 17.43 3.96
N LEU A 152 -2.92 16.71 3.37
CA LEU A 152 -3.48 16.97 2.05
C LEU A 152 -4.97 17.25 2.19
N GLU A 153 -5.40 18.47 1.88
CA GLU A 153 -6.81 18.85 1.91
C GLU A 153 -7.24 19.54 0.61
N ARG A 154 -8.37 19.12 0.02
CA ARG A 154 -8.86 19.64 -1.27
C ARG A 154 -7.78 19.54 -2.37
N TRP A 155 -7.16 18.37 -2.45
CA TRP A 155 -6.06 18.10 -3.37
C TRP A 155 -6.40 17.05 -4.42
N GLN A 156 -5.97 17.27 -5.66
CA GLN A 156 -6.16 16.34 -6.77
C GLN A 156 -4.81 15.81 -7.27
N LYS A 157 -4.69 14.53 -7.61
CA LYS A 157 -3.45 13.95 -8.16
C LYS A 157 -2.25 14.14 -7.23
N ALA A 158 -2.19 13.41 -6.12
CA ALA A 158 -1.01 13.41 -5.26
C ALA A 158 -0.37 12.03 -5.19
N LEU A 159 0.97 11.99 -5.19
CA LEU A 159 1.76 10.79 -4.99
C LEU A 159 2.68 11.00 -3.79
N VAL A 160 2.54 10.16 -2.77
CA VAL A 160 3.49 9.99 -1.68
C VAL A 160 4.16 8.63 -1.88
N GLU A 161 5.43 8.60 -2.26
CA GLU A 161 6.08 7.36 -2.69
C GLU A 161 7.47 7.17 -2.07
N ASP A 162 7.75 5.95 -1.60
CA ASP A 162 9.04 5.58 -1.04
C ASP A 162 9.49 6.53 0.09
N CYS A 163 8.56 6.87 0.99
CA CYS A 163 8.83 7.72 2.14
C CYS A 163 9.03 6.89 3.43
N VAL A 164 9.80 7.43 4.37
CA VAL A 164 9.90 6.94 5.75
C VAL A 164 9.39 8.04 6.67
N ILE A 165 8.38 7.74 7.48
CA ILE A 165 7.74 8.69 8.38
C ILE A 165 7.83 8.15 9.81
N GLU A 166 8.52 8.87 10.66
CA GLU A 166 8.77 8.45 12.05
C GLU A 166 8.79 9.68 12.97
N ARG A 167 8.49 9.48 14.27
CA ARG A 167 8.59 10.56 15.28
C ARG A 167 7.80 11.84 14.96
N THR A 168 6.80 11.78 14.08
CA THR A 168 6.01 12.95 13.64
C THR A 168 4.73 13.16 14.43
N THR A 169 4.31 12.17 15.20
CA THR A 169 3.06 12.14 15.96
C THR A 169 3.30 12.01 17.45
N PHE A 170 2.23 12.12 18.23
CA PHE A 170 2.15 11.76 19.64
C PHE A 170 0.72 11.39 20.05
N ASN A 171 0.63 10.74 21.23
CA ASN A 171 -0.55 10.68 22.09
C ASN A 171 -0.26 11.42 23.42
N THR A 172 -1.20 12.23 23.93
CA THR A 172 -1.08 12.88 25.27
C THR A 172 -2.23 12.52 26.20
N TYR A 173 -1.94 12.61 27.51
CA TYR A 173 -2.90 12.49 28.61
C TYR A 173 -3.12 13.86 29.25
N LYS A 174 -4.30 14.08 29.83
CA LYS A 174 -4.54 15.19 30.76
C LYS A 174 -3.72 14.96 32.04
N GLN A 175 -3.55 16.01 32.84
CA GLN A 175 -2.75 15.98 34.08
C GLN A 175 -3.18 14.93 35.11
N ASP A 176 -4.37 14.36 34.99
CA ASP A 176 -4.86 13.27 35.85
C ASP A 176 -4.22 11.90 35.53
N GLY A 177 -3.41 11.82 34.47
CA GLY A 177 -2.77 10.59 34.00
C GLY A 177 -3.75 9.52 33.51
N LYS A 178 -5.02 9.90 33.29
CA LYS A 178 -6.15 8.97 33.09
C LYS A 178 -7.11 9.42 32.00
N THR A 179 -7.18 10.70 31.69
CA THR A 179 -8.06 11.22 30.65
C THR A 179 -7.25 11.51 29.37
N PRO A 180 -7.74 11.06 28.22
CA PRO A 180 -7.18 11.38 26.90
C PRO A 180 -7.12 12.91 26.66
N ALA A 181 -6.00 13.46 26.22
CA ALA A 181 -5.90 14.89 25.88
C ALA A 181 -5.88 15.15 24.37
N GLU A 182 -4.97 14.51 23.63
CA GLU A 182 -4.82 14.72 22.19
C GLU A 182 -4.18 13.50 21.51
N GLN A 183 -4.60 13.24 20.29
CA GLN A 183 -4.03 12.23 19.40
C GLN A 183 -3.81 12.85 18.03
N THR A 184 -2.63 12.60 17.48
CA THR A 184 -2.22 13.14 16.17
C THR A 184 -2.09 12.01 15.14
N THR A 185 -1.93 12.39 13.87
CA THR A 185 -1.95 11.47 12.73
C THR A 185 -0.77 11.77 11.81
N ALA A 186 -0.08 10.74 11.32
CA ALA A 186 1.10 10.94 10.47
C ALA A 186 0.72 11.52 9.10
N ILE A 187 -0.33 11.00 8.46
CA ILE A 187 -0.87 11.53 7.21
C ILE A 187 -2.36 11.86 7.37
N LEU A 188 -2.71 13.11 7.13
CA LEU A 188 -4.09 13.62 7.14
C LEU A 188 -4.58 13.84 5.71
N LEU A 189 -5.74 13.27 5.38
CA LEU A 189 -6.36 13.37 4.06
C LEU A 189 -7.76 13.98 4.16
N GLY A 190 -8.10 14.94 3.29
CA GLY A 190 -9.42 15.55 3.27
C GLY A 190 -9.86 16.04 1.91
N ASP A 191 -11.08 15.71 1.49
CA ASP A 191 -11.67 16.14 0.21
C ASP A 191 -10.71 15.94 -0.99
N ILE A 192 -10.12 14.76 -1.08
CA ILE A 192 -9.09 14.41 -2.07
C ILE A 192 -9.66 13.65 -3.28
N ALA A 193 -8.94 13.74 -4.40
CA ALA A 193 -9.16 12.90 -5.58
C ALA A 193 -7.85 12.43 -6.23
N ASP A 194 -7.78 11.18 -6.70
CA ASP A 194 -6.61 10.63 -7.40
C ASP A 194 -5.33 10.68 -6.55
N VAL A 195 -5.36 10.12 -5.34
CA VAL A 195 -4.21 10.14 -4.43
C VAL A 195 -3.67 8.73 -4.23
N ALA A 196 -2.35 8.58 -4.35
CA ALA A 196 -1.65 7.33 -4.08
C ALA A 196 -0.60 7.51 -2.98
N ILE A 197 -0.59 6.62 -1.99
CA ILE A 197 0.45 6.48 -0.97
C ILE A 197 1.08 5.11 -1.16
N ARG A 198 2.33 5.07 -1.64
CA ARG A 198 3.01 3.85 -2.06
C ARG A 198 4.36 3.65 -1.39
N TYR A 199 4.72 2.40 -1.13
CA TYR A 199 6.06 2.01 -0.64
C TYR A 199 6.52 2.81 0.60
N THR A 200 5.58 3.29 1.41
CA THR A 200 5.84 4.24 2.48
C THR A 200 5.80 3.51 3.83
N ASN A 201 6.87 3.66 4.61
CA ASN A 201 6.94 3.17 5.98
C ASN A 201 6.45 4.27 6.93
N ILE A 202 5.46 3.96 7.75
CA ILE A 202 4.92 4.86 8.77
C ILE A 202 5.06 4.17 10.11
N ASP A 203 5.89 4.73 10.99
CA ASP A 203 6.07 4.23 12.35
C ASP A 203 5.75 5.32 13.38
N THR A 204 4.61 5.18 14.05
CA THR A 204 4.20 6.06 15.14
C THR A 204 4.46 5.46 16.52
N THR A 205 5.04 4.26 16.62
CA THR A 205 5.13 3.48 17.86
C THR A 205 5.91 4.18 18.96
N GLU A 206 6.93 4.97 18.60
CA GLU A 206 7.81 5.61 19.59
C GLU A 206 7.10 6.69 20.42
N ARG A 207 6.20 7.46 19.81
CA ARG A 207 5.54 8.61 20.44
C ARG A 207 4.01 8.46 20.55
N GLY A 208 3.47 7.45 19.89
CA GLY A 208 2.05 7.22 19.70
C GLY A 208 1.43 8.06 18.59
N GLY A 209 0.19 7.73 18.25
CA GLY A 209 -0.61 8.41 17.24
C GLY A 209 -1.05 7.46 16.11
N ARG A 210 -1.93 7.96 15.25
CA ARG A 210 -2.48 7.20 14.11
C ARG A 210 -1.55 7.25 12.90
N GLY A 211 -1.65 6.24 12.04
CA GLY A 211 -0.95 6.23 10.77
C GLY A 211 -1.57 7.22 9.78
N ILE A 212 -2.64 6.81 9.11
CA ILE A 212 -3.37 7.62 8.13
C ILE A 212 -4.76 7.92 8.68
N GLY A 213 -5.24 9.16 8.53
CA GLY A 213 -6.52 9.59 9.09
C GLY A 213 -7.18 10.68 8.27
N PRO A 214 -8.46 10.95 8.55
CA PRO A 214 -9.23 11.94 7.81
C PRO A 214 -9.02 13.34 8.41
N CYS A 215 -9.16 14.37 7.59
CA CYS A 215 -9.26 15.75 8.06
C CYS A 215 -10.27 16.54 7.25
N LYS A 216 -10.72 17.64 7.87
CA LYS A 216 -11.42 18.73 7.21
C LYS A 216 -11.27 19.99 8.05
N GLU A 217 -10.84 21.08 7.44
CA GLU A 217 -10.67 22.38 8.09
C GLU A 217 -12.01 22.92 8.64
N THR A 218 -13.11 22.58 7.99
CA THR A 218 -14.45 23.02 8.40
C THR A 218 -15.06 22.19 9.53
N TRP A 219 -14.37 21.15 10.03
CA TRP A 219 -14.88 20.39 11.18
C TRP A 219 -14.82 21.22 12.45
N SER A 220 -15.93 21.21 13.17
CA SER A 220 -16.06 21.74 14.52
C SER A 220 -15.34 20.83 15.53
N LYS A 221 -15.44 21.18 16.82
CA LYS A 221 -14.99 20.30 17.91
C LYS A 221 -15.78 18.98 18.00
N THR A 222 -16.86 18.85 17.23
CA THR A 222 -17.77 17.70 17.19
C THR A 222 -17.83 17.17 15.75
N PRO A 223 -16.74 16.57 15.22
CA PRO A 223 -16.63 16.27 13.78
C PRO A 223 -17.76 15.37 13.25
N TRP A 224 -18.29 14.46 14.07
CA TRP A 224 -19.39 13.56 13.70
C TRP A 224 -20.72 14.28 13.40
N ALA A 225 -20.88 15.53 13.86
CA ALA A 225 -22.04 16.36 13.52
C ALA A 225 -21.87 17.13 12.21
N ASP A 226 -20.65 17.23 11.70
CA ASP A 226 -20.31 17.99 10.50
C ASP A 226 -20.39 17.14 9.23
N PRO A 227 -20.40 17.73 8.02
CA PRO A 227 -20.34 16.96 6.80
C PRO A 227 -19.06 16.11 6.70
N PRO A 228 -19.16 14.87 6.19
CA PRO A 228 -18.00 14.02 6.00
C PRO A 228 -17.01 14.62 4.98
N THR A 229 -15.78 14.15 5.06
CA THR A 229 -14.75 14.43 4.04
C THR A 229 -14.89 13.49 2.85
N LYS A 230 -14.39 13.83 1.66
CA LYS A 230 -14.45 12.95 0.47
C LYS A 230 -13.09 12.33 0.15
N MET A 231 -13.11 11.03 -0.16
CA MET A 231 -11.95 10.24 -0.59
C MET A 231 -12.31 9.55 -1.89
N VAL A 232 -11.85 10.09 -3.02
CA VAL A 232 -12.17 9.55 -4.35
C VAL A 232 -10.90 9.03 -5.01
N ARG A 233 -10.87 7.78 -5.46
CA ARG A 233 -9.68 7.15 -6.07
C ARG A 233 -8.45 7.29 -5.19
N LEU A 234 -8.56 6.79 -3.97
CA LEU A 234 -7.46 6.70 -3.00
C LEU A 234 -6.84 5.31 -3.07
N GLU A 235 -5.54 5.26 -3.32
CA GLU A 235 -4.74 4.03 -3.27
C GLU A 235 -3.74 4.09 -2.12
N ILE A 236 -3.73 3.07 -1.27
CA ILE A 236 -2.69 2.86 -0.24
C ILE A 236 -2.07 1.50 -0.51
N ALA A 237 -0.80 1.49 -0.96
CA ALA A 237 -0.20 0.29 -1.52
C ALA A 237 1.25 0.04 -1.09
N HIS A 238 1.61 -1.21 -0.81
CA HIS A 238 3.00 -1.59 -0.47
C HIS A 238 3.55 -0.83 0.75
N CYS A 239 2.69 -0.42 1.68
CA CYS A 239 3.06 0.34 2.88
C CYS A 239 3.25 -0.58 4.09
N ASP A 240 4.24 -0.28 4.93
CA ASP A 240 4.36 -0.86 6.27
C ASP A 240 3.91 0.21 7.27
N ILE A 241 2.77 -0.01 7.93
CA ILE A 241 2.17 0.96 8.86
C ILE A 241 2.13 0.33 10.24
N LYS A 242 2.95 0.89 11.13
CA LYS A 242 3.09 0.50 12.52
C LYS A 242 2.61 1.62 13.40
N VAL A 243 1.61 1.32 14.20
CA VAL A 243 1.13 2.19 15.26
C VAL A 243 1.35 1.57 16.61
N ASP A 244 1.43 2.39 17.65
CA ASP A 244 1.45 1.88 19.02
C ASP A 244 0.15 1.12 19.32
N GLN A 245 0.18 0.38 20.43
CA GLN A 245 -0.99 -0.38 20.84
C GLN A 245 -2.00 0.52 21.57
N TRP A 246 -1.58 1.69 22.03
CA TRP A 246 -2.38 2.51 22.91
C TRP A 246 -3.14 3.57 22.13
N HIS A 247 -4.45 3.57 22.30
CA HIS A 247 -5.25 4.71 21.88
C HIS A 247 -5.21 5.76 22.98
N ALA A 248 -5.09 7.04 22.60
CA ALA A 248 -5.16 8.12 23.56
C ALA A 248 -6.43 8.03 24.42
N TRP A 249 -7.51 7.44 23.87
CA TRP A 249 -8.84 7.42 24.45
C TRP A 249 -9.12 6.35 25.52
N HIS A 250 -8.11 5.60 25.95
CA HIS A 250 -8.25 4.62 27.02
C HIS A 250 -8.43 5.30 28.39
N VAL A 251 -9.43 4.87 29.16
CA VAL A 251 -9.62 5.29 30.56
C VAL A 251 -9.13 4.16 31.47
N PRO A 252 -8.03 4.35 32.24
CA PRO A 252 -7.50 3.34 33.13
C PRO A 252 -8.55 2.82 34.13
N GLY A 253 -8.67 1.49 34.24
CA GLY A 253 -9.64 0.84 35.13
C GLY A 253 -11.05 0.65 34.54
N THR A 254 -11.26 1.00 33.26
CA THR A 254 -12.49 0.68 32.52
C THR A 254 -12.24 -0.43 31.50
N THR A 255 -13.31 -1.09 31.05
CA THR A 255 -13.28 -2.07 29.96
C THR A 255 -13.31 -1.42 28.56
N SER A 256 -13.30 -0.08 28.50
CA SER A 256 -13.29 0.67 27.24
C SER A 256 -11.85 0.80 26.73
N HIS A 257 -11.56 0.07 25.67
CA HIS A 257 -10.26 0.07 25.01
C HIS A 257 -10.44 0.39 23.52
N PRO A 258 -10.70 1.67 23.18
CA PRO A 258 -10.78 2.06 21.79
C PRO A 258 -9.47 1.69 21.07
N PRO A 259 -9.51 1.17 19.84
CA PRO A 259 -8.30 0.71 19.17
C PRO A 259 -7.46 1.85 18.60
N GLN A 260 -6.16 1.58 18.42
CA GLN A 260 -5.32 2.45 17.60
C GLN A 260 -5.47 2.11 16.11
N MET A 261 -5.49 3.14 15.27
CA MET A 261 -5.76 2.98 13.83
C MET A 261 -4.49 3.12 13.00
N THR A 262 -4.17 2.08 12.22
CA THR A 262 -3.16 2.19 11.15
C THR A 262 -3.71 3.05 10.02
N ILE A 263 -4.96 2.82 9.65
CA ILE A 263 -5.70 3.60 8.65
C ILE A 263 -7.10 3.86 9.20
N GLU A 264 -7.46 5.13 9.29
CA GLU A 264 -8.80 5.56 9.68
C GLU A 264 -9.40 6.36 8.53
N LEU A 265 -10.44 5.81 7.91
CA LEU A 265 -11.30 6.50 6.95
C LEU A 265 -12.67 6.79 7.59
N TRP A 266 -12.67 7.02 8.90
CA TRP A 266 -13.85 7.38 9.67
C TRP A 266 -14.43 8.70 9.18
N HIS A 267 -15.77 8.78 9.11
CA HIS A 267 -16.49 10.00 8.70
C HIS A 267 -16.05 10.53 7.32
N ALA A 268 -15.80 9.61 6.39
CA ALA A 268 -15.47 9.90 5.00
C ALA A 268 -16.47 9.26 4.03
N TYR A 269 -16.78 9.97 2.94
CA TYR A 269 -17.37 9.37 1.75
C TYR A 269 -16.25 8.76 0.91
N THR A 270 -16.35 7.47 0.61
CA THR A 270 -15.34 6.71 -0.13
C THR A 270 -15.87 6.25 -1.49
N GLU A 271 -15.08 6.47 -2.52
CA GLU A 271 -15.38 6.05 -3.90
C GLU A 271 -14.07 5.56 -4.53
N GLU A 272 -14.06 4.30 -4.98
CA GLU A 272 -12.89 3.68 -5.61
C GLU A 272 -11.64 3.70 -4.70
N VAL A 273 -11.81 3.31 -3.43
CA VAL A 273 -10.71 3.21 -2.47
C VAL A 273 -10.10 1.81 -2.51
N VAL A 274 -8.78 1.72 -2.70
CA VAL A 274 -8.06 0.44 -2.72
C VAL A 274 -6.91 0.46 -1.72
N ILE A 275 -6.87 -0.54 -0.84
CA ILE A 275 -5.77 -0.74 0.12
C ILE A 275 -5.16 -2.11 -0.15
N HIS A 276 -3.90 -2.17 -0.56
CA HIS A 276 -3.32 -3.45 -0.94
C HIS A 276 -1.84 -3.65 -0.68
N HIS A 277 -1.43 -4.90 -0.49
CA HIS A 277 -0.02 -5.24 -0.24
C HIS A 277 0.55 -4.46 0.95
N CYS A 278 -0.26 -4.11 1.94
CA CYS A 278 0.21 -3.41 3.13
C CYS A 278 0.51 -4.39 4.26
N ARG A 279 1.47 -4.05 5.12
CA ARG A 279 1.65 -4.67 6.44
C ARG A 279 1.06 -3.72 7.48
N LEU A 280 0.11 -4.21 8.25
CA LEU A 280 -0.67 -3.43 9.20
C LEU A 280 -0.62 -4.11 10.55
N ASN A 281 -0.05 -3.47 11.57
CA ASN A 281 0.06 -4.06 12.91
C ASN A 281 -1.16 -3.82 13.81
N ASN A 282 -2.16 -3.09 13.30
CA ASN A 282 -3.33 -2.66 14.05
C ASN A 282 -4.51 -2.34 13.10
N ASN A 283 -5.61 -1.86 13.67
CA ASN A 283 -6.92 -1.81 13.04
C ASN A 283 -7.00 -0.84 11.84
N VAL A 284 -7.84 -1.19 10.87
CA VAL A 284 -8.32 -0.29 9.81
C VAL A 284 -9.78 0.03 10.04
N SER A 285 -10.15 1.32 10.04
CA SER A 285 -11.55 1.74 10.16
C SER A 285 -12.05 2.29 8.83
N LEU A 286 -13.10 1.66 8.30
CA LEU A 286 -13.85 2.06 7.11
C LEU A 286 -15.25 2.60 7.48
N SER A 287 -15.36 3.06 8.72
CA SER A 287 -16.55 3.57 9.39
C SER A 287 -17.12 4.83 8.75
N CYS A 288 -18.01 4.68 7.76
CA CYS A 288 -18.69 5.79 7.09
C CYS A 288 -20.02 6.10 7.82
N ASP A 289 -20.05 7.12 8.69
CA ASP A 289 -21.17 7.54 9.60
C ASP A 289 -21.34 6.73 10.91
N PRO A 290 -20.66 7.11 12.01
CA PRO A 290 -20.71 6.41 13.31
C PRO A 290 -22.07 6.47 14.03
N ASP A 291 -22.95 7.41 13.66
CA ASP A 291 -24.25 7.57 14.33
C ASP A 291 -25.37 6.76 13.65
N GLY A 292 -25.08 6.11 12.51
CA GLY A 292 -26.04 5.33 11.74
C GLY A 292 -27.24 6.17 11.25
N LYS A 293 -27.08 7.49 11.11
CA LYS A 293 -28.15 8.41 10.70
C LYS A 293 -28.34 8.42 9.18
N LYS A 294 -27.31 8.08 8.41
CA LYS A 294 -27.31 8.03 6.95
C LYS A 294 -26.37 6.91 6.49
N PRO A 295 -26.85 5.89 5.78
CA PRO A 295 -25.95 5.03 5.02
C PRO A 295 -25.20 5.93 4.04
N ILE A 296 -23.88 6.07 4.20
CA ILE A 296 -23.04 6.69 3.18
C ILE A 296 -22.77 5.57 2.17
N PRO A 297 -23.33 5.62 0.94
CA PRO A 297 -23.03 4.59 -0.04
C PRO A 297 -21.57 4.72 -0.45
N ALA A 298 -20.71 3.85 0.08
CA ALA A 298 -19.41 3.62 -0.50
C ALA A 298 -19.62 3.02 -1.90
N LYS A 299 -19.10 3.68 -2.94
CA LYS A 299 -19.32 3.22 -4.31
C LYS A 299 -18.41 2.06 -4.69
N THR A 300 -17.28 1.88 -4.01
CA THR A 300 -16.44 0.66 -3.98
C THR A 300 -15.31 0.84 -2.97
N ILE A 301 -15.11 -0.14 -2.07
CA ILE A 301 -13.87 -0.26 -1.28
C ILE A 301 -13.33 -1.67 -1.48
N ARG A 302 -12.04 -1.77 -1.82
CA ARG A 302 -11.36 -3.06 -1.95
C ARG A 302 -10.10 -3.11 -1.11
N MET A 303 -10.00 -4.12 -0.26
CA MET A 303 -8.83 -4.39 0.55
C MET A 303 -8.26 -5.74 0.18
N HIS A 304 -7.07 -5.79 -0.41
CA HIS A 304 -6.52 -7.06 -0.85
C HIS A 304 -5.03 -7.27 -0.69
N ARG A 305 -4.60 -8.52 -0.53
CA ARG A 305 -3.17 -8.85 -0.35
C ARG A 305 -2.52 -8.11 0.82
N ASN A 306 -3.29 -7.72 1.84
CA ASN A 306 -2.73 -7.11 3.05
C ASN A 306 -2.40 -8.18 4.08
N ARG A 307 -1.33 -7.93 4.84
CA ARG A 307 -0.91 -8.74 5.98
C ARG A 307 -1.20 -7.97 7.27
N PHE A 308 -2.20 -8.43 8.02
CA PHE A 308 -2.53 -7.90 9.33
C PHE A 308 -1.82 -8.72 10.40
N GLU A 309 -1.05 -8.05 11.26
CA GLU A 309 -0.33 -8.66 12.38
C GLU A 309 -0.80 -8.04 13.69
N LEU A 310 -1.95 -8.53 14.18
CA LEU A 310 -2.63 -7.94 15.32
C LEU A 310 -1.97 -8.40 16.63
N ILE A 311 -1.02 -7.61 17.13
CA ILE A 311 -0.15 -8.01 18.25
C ILE A 311 -0.96 -8.39 19.52
N PRO A 312 -0.80 -9.61 20.09
CA PRO A 312 -1.44 -10.03 21.34
C PRO A 312 -1.14 -9.12 22.52
N THR A 313 -2.19 -8.57 23.14
CA THR A 313 -2.11 -7.81 24.38
C THR A 313 -3.32 -8.08 25.26
N SER A 314 -3.18 -7.90 26.57
CA SER A 314 -4.25 -8.09 27.55
C SER A 314 -5.26 -6.93 27.60
N GLN A 315 -5.10 -5.87 26.79
CA GLN A 315 -5.77 -4.58 27.04
C GLN A 315 -6.33 -3.87 25.80
N ASN A 316 -6.45 -4.47 24.61
CA ASN A 316 -7.01 -3.76 23.44
C ASN A 316 -7.92 -4.60 22.55
N TYR A 317 -8.99 -3.97 22.03
CA TYR A 317 -9.83 -4.54 20.97
C TYR A 317 -9.07 -4.53 19.65
N ARG A 318 -8.70 -5.71 19.18
CA ARG A 318 -7.91 -5.89 17.97
C ARG A 318 -8.80 -6.46 16.89
N TYR A 319 -9.17 -5.65 15.92
CA TYR A 319 -9.86 -6.14 14.74
C TYR A 319 -9.11 -5.72 13.50
N ALA A 320 -9.09 -6.55 12.45
CA ALA A 320 -8.35 -6.20 11.24
C ALA A 320 -9.05 -5.04 10.54
N VAL A 321 -10.36 -5.15 10.35
CA VAL A 321 -11.17 -4.11 9.73
C VAL A 321 -12.46 -3.88 10.55
N GLU A 322 -12.70 -2.63 10.93
CA GLU A 322 -14.03 -2.15 11.31
C GLU A 322 -14.69 -1.56 10.06
N SER A 323 -15.83 -2.11 9.66
CA SER A 323 -16.54 -1.64 8.48
C SER A 323 -18.04 -1.90 8.57
N TYR A 324 -18.83 -0.88 8.30
CA TYR A 324 -20.26 -0.96 7.97
C TYR A 324 -20.51 -0.39 6.57
N ALA A 325 -19.57 -0.62 5.66
CA ALA A 325 -19.65 -0.19 4.26
C ALA A 325 -20.44 -1.19 3.41
N SER A 326 -21.20 -0.67 2.44
CA SER A 326 -21.70 -1.47 1.31
C SER A 326 -20.68 -1.51 0.17
N ASN A 327 -20.78 -2.48 -0.75
CA ASN A 327 -19.83 -2.67 -1.86
C ASN A 327 -18.37 -2.81 -1.40
N PHE A 328 -18.18 -3.56 -0.32
CA PHE A 328 -16.88 -3.80 0.30
C PHE A 328 -16.36 -5.19 -0.09
N GLU A 329 -15.15 -5.24 -0.65
CA GLU A 329 -14.45 -6.47 -0.99
C GLU A 329 -13.17 -6.63 -0.16
N PHE A 330 -13.09 -7.72 0.60
CA PHE A 330 -11.94 -8.12 1.40
C PHE A 330 -11.36 -9.42 0.80
N ASP A 331 -10.27 -9.33 0.04
CA ASP A 331 -9.74 -10.48 -0.71
C ASP A 331 -8.25 -10.78 -0.55
N ARG A 332 -7.86 -12.05 -0.49
CA ARG A 332 -6.43 -12.44 -0.45
C ARG A 332 -5.64 -11.79 0.68
N ASN A 333 -6.28 -11.48 1.80
CA ASN A 333 -5.59 -10.95 2.98
C ASN A 333 -5.16 -12.10 3.89
N ILE A 334 -4.07 -11.88 4.64
CA ILE A 334 -3.65 -12.74 5.74
C ILE A 334 -3.88 -11.97 7.02
N VAL A 335 -4.78 -12.46 7.88
CA VAL A 335 -5.06 -11.89 9.20
C VAL A 335 -4.52 -12.80 10.28
N ILE A 336 -3.56 -12.27 11.05
CA ILE A 336 -2.89 -12.98 12.13
C ILE A 336 -3.34 -12.36 13.46
N ASN A 337 -3.88 -13.22 14.33
CA ASN A 337 -4.44 -12.90 15.64
C ASN A 337 -5.63 -11.94 15.59
N GLY A 338 -6.02 -11.44 16.76
CA GLY A 338 -7.06 -10.43 16.94
C GLY A 338 -8.39 -11.03 17.41
N VAL A 339 -9.25 -10.16 17.92
CA VAL A 339 -10.56 -10.49 18.47
C VAL A 339 -11.55 -10.81 17.34
N TYR A 340 -11.59 -9.94 16.32
CA TYR A 340 -12.46 -10.08 15.15
C TYR A 340 -11.71 -9.67 13.88
N PRO A 341 -11.53 -10.51 12.87
CA PRO A 341 -11.02 -10.06 11.59
C PRO A 341 -11.90 -8.95 10.98
N LEU A 342 -13.21 -9.15 10.93
CA LEU A 342 -14.17 -8.16 10.48
C LEU A 342 -15.14 -7.80 11.59
N ALA A 343 -15.21 -6.52 11.92
CA ALA A 343 -16.10 -5.98 12.93
C ALA A 343 -17.03 -4.91 12.34
N ASP A 344 -18.27 -4.90 12.79
CA ASP A 344 -19.25 -3.87 12.49
C ASP A 344 -20.04 -3.60 13.78
N PHE A 345 -20.03 -2.36 14.25
CA PHE A 345 -20.68 -1.95 15.49
C PHE A 345 -21.94 -1.08 15.26
N ASN A 346 -22.37 -0.89 14.01
CA ASN A 346 -23.52 -0.07 13.68
C ASN A 346 -24.84 -0.86 13.82
N LYS A 347 -25.46 -0.79 14.99
CA LYS A 347 -26.73 -1.49 15.30
C LYS A 347 -27.90 -1.14 14.37
N LYS A 348 -27.86 -0.03 13.63
CA LYS A 348 -28.95 0.41 12.74
C LYS A 348 -28.58 0.31 11.26
N GLY A 349 -27.38 -0.17 10.95
CA GLY A 349 -26.82 -0.19 9.61
C GLY A 349 -27.30 -1.36 8.76
N VAL A 350 -27.11 -1.21 7.44
CA VAL A 350 -27.25 -2.28 6.45
C VAL A 350 -26.07 -2.20 5.48
N SER A 351 -25.22 -3.22 5.51
CA SER A 351 -24.01 -3.36 4.69
C SER A 351 -24.29 -4.35 3.56
N ARG A 352 -24.54 -3.85 2.34
CA ARG A 352 -24.88 -4.67 1.16
C ARG A 352 -23.64 -5.05 0.37
N ASP A 353 -23.70 -6.17 -0.34
CA ASP A 353 -22.69 -6.58 -1.31
C ASP A 353 -21.28 -6.67 -0.70
N VAL A 354 -21.22 -7.16 0.54
CA VAL A 354 -19.96 -7.46 1.23
C VAL A 354 -19.44 -8.80 0.70
N ARG A 355 -18.21 -8.78 0.17
CA ARG A 355 -17.53 -9.95 -0.39
C ARG A 355 -16.23 -10.22 0.37
N VAL A 356 -16.16 -11.37 1.02
CA VAL A 356 -15.01 -11.82 1.82
C VAL A 356 -14.52 -13.13 1.25
N HIS A 357 -13.41 -13.09 0.50
CA HIS A 357 -12.95 -14.31 -0.17
C HIS A 357 -11.45 -14.46 -0.36
N ARG A 358 -10.98 -15.71 -0.40
CA ARG A 358 -9.56 -16.04 -0.56
C ARG A 358 -8.69 -15.50 0.57
N ASN A 359 -9.25 -15.25 1.75
CA ASN A 359 -8.48 -14.78 2.90
C ASN A 359 -8.01 -15.95 3.78
N VAL A 360 -6.91 -15.72 4.47
CA VAL A 360 -6.41 -16.58 5.54
C VAL A 360 -6.66 -15.88 6.87
N PHE A 361 -7.34 -16.55 7.80
CA PHE A 361 -7.55 -16.10 9.17
C PHE A 361 -6.87 -17.08 10.13
N TYR A 362 -5.92 -16.59 10.92
CA TYR A 362 -5.15 -17.42 11.84
C TYR A 362 -5.12 -16.84 13.24
N GLY A 363 -5.41 -17.66 14.24
CA GLY A 363 -5.15 -17.32 15.63
C GLY A 363 -6.12 -16.31 16.27
N THR A 364 -7.37 -16.23 15.80
CA THR A 364 -8.35 -15.30 16.37
C THR A 364 -8.69 -15.65 17.82
N ASP A 365 -8.77 -14.63 18.70
CA ASP A 365 -8.89 -14.83 20.16
C ASP A 365 -10.25 -15.41 20.56
N THR A 366 -11.32 -15.00 19.87
CA THR A 366 -12.71 -15.34 20.24
C THR A 366 -13.32 -16.45 19.37
N GLY A 367 -12.62 -16.86 18.31
CA GLY A 367 -13.16 -17.74 17.28
C GLY A 367 -14.11 -17.05 16.29
N ALA A 368 -14.54 -15.81 16.58
CA ALA A 368 -15.36 -15.03 15.67
C ALA A 368 -14.53 -14.44 14.52
N LEU A 369 -15.03 -14.62 13.31
CA LEU A 369 -14.48 -14.10 12.05
C LEU A 369 -15.19 -12.80 11.64
N ILE A 370 -16.51 -12.77 11.83
CA ILE A 370 -17.37 -11.63 11.55
C ILE A 370 -18.22 -11.36 12.78
N ASN A 371 -18.11 -10.16 13.32
CA ASN A 371 -19.01 -9.68 14.36
C ASN A 371 -19.73 -8.44 13.86
N SER A 372 -20.99 -8.60 13.43
CA SER A 372 -21.77 -7.54 12.81
C SER A 372 -22.99 -7.13 13.61
N ALA A 373 -23.04 -5.87 14.01
CA ALA A 373 -24.24 -5.25 14.56
C ALA A 373 -25.20 -4.77 13.46
N SER A 374 -24.72 -4.50 12.24
CA SER A 374 -25.56 -4.21 11.08
C SER A 374 -26.18 -5.48 10.50
N GLN A 375 -27.20 -5.27 9.65
CA GLN A 375 -27.62 -6.29 8.68
C GLN A 375 -26.59 -6.39 7.55
N MET A 376 -26.33 -7.59 7.06
CA MET A 376 -25.44 -7.91 5.94
C MET A 376 -26.15 -8.79 4.89
N PRO A 377 -27.22 -8.31 4.24
CA PRO A 377 -27.88 -9.07 3.18
C PRO A 377 -26.93 -9.21 1.97
N GLY A 378 -26.96 -10.38 1.33
CA GLY A 378 -26.12 -10.68 0.16
C GLY A 378 -24.65 -10.93 0.48
N LEU A 379 -24.28 -11.13 1.76
CA LEU A 379 -22.90 -11.43 2.16
C LEU A 379 -22.38 -12.68 1.41
N GLN A 380 -21.25 -12.51 0.73
CA GLN A 380 -20.52 -13.62 0.13
C GLN A 380 -19.27 -13.91 0.95
N PHE A 381 -19.23 -15.07 1.60
CA PHE A 381 -18.09 -15.55 2.37
C PHE A 381 -17.55 -16.83 1.72
N THR A 382 -16.57 -16.72 0.82
CA THR A 382 -16.16 -17.87 -0.01
C THR A 382 -14.66 -18.07 -0.11
N HIS A 383 -14.19 -19.32 -0.27
CA HIS A 383 -12.76 -19.60 -0.45
C HIS A 383 -11.88 -19.06 0.67
N ASN A 384 -12.33 -18.99 1.91
CA ASN A 384 -11.47 -18.55 3.02
C ASN A 384 -10.86 -19.77 3.71
N THR A 385 -9.68 -19.62 4.30
CA THR A 385 -9.07 -20.63 5.17
C THR A 385 -8.91 -20.08 6.57
N MET A 386 -9.41 -20.81 7.55
CA MET A 386 -9.44 -20.37 8.93
C MET A 386 -8.87 -21.45 9.82
N LEU A 387 -7.89 -21.09 10.64
CA LEU A 387 -7.43 -21.93 11.74
C LEU A 387 -7.63 -21.22 13.07
N LEU A 388 -8.58 -21.72 13.83
CA LEU A 388 -8.84 -21.30 15.21
C LEU A 388 -7.82 -21.96 16.14
N THR A 389 -7.21 -21.16 17.01
CA THR A 389 -6.28 -21.64 18.05
C THR A 389 -6.81 -21.39 19.47
N THR A 390 -7.98 -20.76 19.58
CA THR A 390 -8.60 -20.40 20.86
C THR A 390 -9.36 -21.56 21.49
N LYS A 391 -9.48 -21.53 22.83
CA LYS A 391 -10.36 -22.42 23.60
C LYS A 391 -11.71 -21.77 23.92
N GLN A 392 -11.93 -20.52 23.53
CA GLN A 392 -13.19 -19.82 23.82
C GLN A 392 -14.29 -20.34 22.89
N LYS A 393 -15.40 -20.85 23.43
CA LYS A 393 -16.57 -21.21 22.64
C LYS A 393 -17.26 -19.96 22.10
N GLY A 394 -17.79 -20.03 20.88
CA GLY A 394 -18.51 -18.91 20.27
C GLY A 394 -18.94 -19.18 18.83
N LYS A 395 -19.74 -18.26 18.29
CA LYS A 395 -20.14 -18.27 16.88
C LYS A 395 -19.05 -17.64 16.03
N MET A 396 -18.67 -18.31 14.93
CA MET A 396 -17.70 -17.78 13.97
C MET A 396 -18.26 -16.55 13.25
N VAL A 397 -19.59 -16.49 13.07
CA VAL A 397 -20.28 -15.31 12.58
C VAL A 397 -21.39 -14.92 13.53
N ASN A 398 -21.40 -13.64 13.92
CA ASN A 398 -22.40 -13.07 14.80
C ASN A 398 -23.15 -11.95 14.09
N PHE A 399 -24.46 -12.15 13.89
CA PHE A 399 -25.38 -11.13 13.38
C PHE A 399 -26.22 -10.56 14.53
N GLY A 400 -25.81 -9.41 15.06
CA GLY A 400 -26.43 -8.75 16.21
C GLY A 400 -27.89 -8.32 16.00
N GLN A 401 -28.36 -8.28 14.75
CA GLN A 401 -29.76 -7.98 14.40
C GLN A 401 -30.63 -9.23 14.17
N GLY A 402 -30.08 -10.43 14.41
CA GLY A 402 -30.71 -11.68 14.03
C GLY A 402 -30.32 -12.09 12.61
N GLU A 403 -30.22 -13.40 12.39
CA GLU A 403 -29.77 -13.93 11.11
C GLU A 403 -30.85 -13.86 10.03
N GLU A 404 -32.12 -13.93 10.40
CA GLU A 404 -33.28 -13.90 9.51
C GLU A 404 -33.36 -12.66 8.62
N LYS A 405 -32.67 -11.58 9.00
CA LYS A 405 -32.60 -10.32 8.24
C LYS A 405 -31.47 -10.29 7.21
N ASN A 406 -30.55 -11.26 7.25
CA ASN A 406 -29.38 -11.33 6.37
C ASN A 406 -29.65 -12.34 5.25
N VAL A 407 -30.61 -12.01 4.39
CA VAL A 407 -31.04 -12.88 3.28
C VAL A 407 -30.02 -12.91 2.14
N GLY A 408 -30.06 -13.96 1.32
CA GLY A 408 -29.25 -14.05 0.10
C GLY A 408 -27.75 -14.27 0.32
N GLN A 409 -27.37 -14.78 1.50
CA GLN A 409 -25.98 -15.13 1.79
C GLN A 409 -25.47 -16.26 0.90
N ARG A 410 -24.16 -16.25 0.64
CA ARG A 410 -23.45 -17.38 0.05
C ARG A 410 -22.19 -17.69 0.84
N VAL A 411 -22.16 -18.88 1.43
CA VAL A 411 -21.04 -19.36 2.25
C VAL A 411 -20.55 -20.67 1.66
N ALA A 412 -19.52 -20.60 0.82
CA ALA A 412 -19.08 -21.74 0.03
C ALA A 412 -17.56 -21.83 -0.14
N ASN A 413 -17.06 -23.05 -0.28
CA ASN A 413 -15.66 -23.35 -0.54
C ASN A 413 -14.68 -22.88 0.55
N ASN A 414 -15.14 -22.69 1.78
CA ASN A 414 -14.25 -22.32 2.87
C ASN A 414 -13.64 -23.55 3.55
N LEU A 415 -12.51 -23.38 4.22
CA LEU A 415 -11.92 -24.34 5.15
C LEU A 415 -12.01 -23.79 6.58
N PHE A 416 -12.85 -24.42 7.40
CA PHE A 416 -13.02 -24.16 8.82
C PHE A 416 -12.24 -25.20 9.63
N LEU A 417 -11.18 -24.76 10.31
CA LEU A 417 -10.27 -25.63 11.04
C LEU A 417 -10.10 -25.13 12.47
N SER A 418 -9.96 -26.06 13.43
CA SER A 418 -9.64 -25.71 14.82
C SER A 418 -8.54 -26.61 15.38
N GLU A 419 -7.52 -26.02 16.01
CA GLU A 419 -6.50 -26.79 16.75
C GLU A 419 -7.02 -27.37 18.07
N VAL A 420 -8.15 -26.87 18.56
CA VAL A 420 -8.80 -27.35 19.78
C VAL A 420 -10.16 -27.93 19.41
N GLU A 421 -10.44 -29.15 19.86
CA GLU A 421 -11.76 -29.76 19.71
C GLU A 421 -12.77 -28.95 20.53
N GLN A 422 -13.64 -28.20 19.85
CA GLN A 422 -14.58 -27.26 20.45
C GLN A 422 -15.85 -27.18 19.60
N ASP A 423 -16.98 -26.92 20.26
CA ASP A 423 -18.26 -26.64 19.62
C ASP A 423 -18.31 -25.18 19.13
N HIS A 424 -17.49 -24.80 18.15
CA HIS A 424 -17.72 -23.54 17.45
C HIS A 424 -18.88 -23.73 16.47
N GLU A 425 -19.90 -22.89 16.61
CA GLU A 425 -20.95 -22.79 15.62
C GLU A 425 -20.48 -21.88 14.48
N VAL A 426 -20.68 -22.31 13.24
CA VAL A 426 -20.36 -21.49 12.07
C VAL A 426 -21.13 -20.16 12.09
N GLY A 427 -22.36 -20.17 12.63
CA GLY A 427 -23.19 -18.97 12.76
C GLY A 427 -23.90 -18.53 11.47
N PHE A 428 -23.84 -19.36 10.43
CA PHE A 428 -24.61 -19.23 9.19
C PHE A 428 -25.67 -20.34 9.11
N MET A 429 -26.90 -20.00 8.74
CA MET A 429 -28.09 -20.83 8.60
C MET A 429 -28.60 -20.89 7.16
N VAL A 430 -28.24 -19.93 6.30
CA VAL A 430 -28.70 -19.87 4.90
C VAL A 430 -27.51 -19.81 3.94
N GLY A 431 -27.63 -20.49 2.79
CA GLY A 431 -26.63 -20.40 1.72
C GLY A 431 -25.29 -21.05 2.04
N VAL A 432 -25.24 -21.96 3.03
CA VAL A 432 -24.04 -22.71 3.43
C VAL A 432 -23.94 -23.99 2.62
N GLU A 433 -22.93 -24.09 1.74
CA GLU A 433 -22.71 -25.25 0.89
C GLU A 433 -21.21 -25.55 0.69
N ARG A 434 -20.82 -26.83 0.58
CA ARG A 434 -19.46 -27.27 0.21
C ARG A 434 -18.35 -26.53 0.95
N ASN A 435 -18.41 -26.56 2.28
CA ASN A 435 -17.34 -26.09 3.15
C ASN A 435 -16.63 -27.28 3.79
N GLY A 436 -15.33 -27.16 4.00
CA GLY A 436 -14.51 -28.14 4.69
C GLY A 436 -14.46 -27.87 6.19
N PHE A 437 -14.62 -28.92 7.00
CA PHE A 437 -14.60 -28.84 8.46
C PHE A 437 -13.60 -29.85 9.03
N TRP A 438 -12.66 -29.36 9.85
CA TRP A 438 -11.74 -30.20 10.60
C TRP A 438 -11.78 -29.80 12.07
N ASN A 439 -12.05 -30.79 12.93
CA ASN A 439 -12.15 -30.61 14.37
C ASN A 439 -13.21 -29.58 14.80
N LEU A 440 -14.29 -29.50 14.01
CA LEU A 440 -15.43 -28.60 14.19
C LEU A 440 -16.72 -29.31 13.73
N PRO A 441 -17.89 -28.96 14.30
CA PRO A 441 -19.17 -29.40 13.77
C PRO A 441 -19.38 -28.97 12.31
N THR A 442 -19.90 -29.88 11.49
CA THR A 442 -20.23 -29.58 10.09
C THR A 442 -21.50 -28.74 10.01
N ALA A 443 -21.55 -27.81 9.05
CA ALA A 443 -22.75 -27.03 8.75
C ALA A 443 -23.01 -26.94 7.23
N GLY A 444 -24.28 -26.87 6.84
CA GLY A 444 -24.70 -26.67 5.46
C GLY A 444 -24.74 -27.94 4.61
N LYS A 445 -25.11 -27.75 3.34
CA LYS A 445 -25.26 -28.82 2.35
C LYS A 445 -23.89 -29.29 1.84
N ASP A 446 -23.74 -30.59 1.61
CA ASP A 446 -22.53 -31.19 1.03
C ASP A 446 -21.23 -30.80 1.77
N ALA A 447 -21.31 -30.70 3.10
CA ALA A 447 -20.16 -30.42 3.95
C ALA A 447 -19.09 -31.50 3.78
N VAL A 448 -17.82 -31.09 3.70
CA VAL A 448 -16.67 -31.97 3.49
C VAL A 448 -15.91 -32.10 4.80
N THR A 449 -15.57 -33.32 5.18
CA THR A 449 -14.71 -33.61 6.33
C THR A 449 -13.53 -34.45 5.88
N GLY A 450 -12.43 -34.39 6.63
CA GLY A 450 -11.24 -35.19 6.38
C GLY A 450 -9.94 -34.49 6.72
N ASP A 451 -8.83 -35.09 6.30
CA ASP A 451 -7.51 -34.48 6.41
C ASP A 451 -7.24 -33.55 5.21
N PHE A 452 -7.20 -32.25 5.50
CA PHE A 452 -6.97 -31.21 4.48
C PHE A 452 -5.50 -30.93 4.19
N LYS A 453 -4.53 -31.62 4.83
CA LYS A 453 -3.08 -31.58 4.52
C LYS A 453 -2.56 -30.21 4.06
N LEU A 454 -2.38 -29.30 5.01
CA LEU A 454 -1.93 -27.93 4.75
C LEU A 454 -0.45 -27.75 5.08
N VAL A 455 0.22 -26.86 4.36
CA VAL A 455 1.61 -26.47 4.65
C VAL A 455 1.70 -25.65 5.95
N GLY A 456 2.53 -26.13 6.88
CA GLY A 456 3.10 -25.39 8.02
C GLY A 456 2.13 -24.71 8.99
N LYS A 457 1.53 -25.47 9.92
CA LYS A 457 0.62 -24.91 10.95
C LYS A 457 1.33 -24.12 12.08
N GLU A 458 2.59 -24.42 12.38
CA GLU A 458 3.23 -23.98 13.65
C GLU A 458 4.29 -22.85 13.52
N LYS A 459 4.78 -22.52 12.30
CA LYS A 459 5.86 -21.54 12.09
C LYS A 459 5.58 -20.46 11.04
N MET A 460 4.37 -20.44 10.48
CA MET A 460 4.02 -19.61 9.33
C MET A 460 5.05 -19.64 8.17
N PRO A 461 5.59 -20.81 7.78
CA PRO A 461 6.48 -20.85 6.62
C PRO A 461 5.67 -20.54 5.37
N TRP A 462 6.27 -19.83 4.41
CA TRP A 462 5.68 -19.77 3.07
C TRP A 462 5.88 -21.12 2.36
N PRO A 463 4.87 -21.65 1.65
CA PRO A 463 3.50 -21.14 1.51
C PRO A 463 2.63 -21.49 2.73
N PHE A 464 2.08 -20.49 3.42
CA PHE A 464 1.31 -20.71 4.66
C PHE A 464 -0.14 -21.09 4.34
N PHE A 465 -0.62 -22.22 4.87
CA PHE A 465 -1.97 -22.78 4.61
C PHE A 465 -2.31 -23.12 3.17
N SER A 466 -1.34 -23.20 2.27
CA SER A 466 -1.58 -23.78 0.94
C SER A 466 -1.77 -25.30 1.03
N LEU A 467 -2.49 -25.85 0.06
CA LEU A 467 -2.82 -27.28 -0.02
C LEU A 467 -1.60 -28.12 -0.41
N GLN A 468 -1.46 -29.30 0.19
CA GLN A 468 -0.50 -30.31 -0.23
C GLN A 468 -1.15 -31.35 -1.14
N ALA A 469 -0.33 -32.07 -1.90
CA ALA A 469 -0.78 -33.17 -2.74
C ALA A 469 -1.58 -34.21 -1.93
N GLY A 470 -2.74 -34.60 -2.45
CA GLY A 470 -3.66 -35.54 -1.77
C GLY A 470 -4.40 -34.95 -0.57
N SER A 471 -4.47 -33.63 -0.46
CA SER A 471 -5.38 -32.92 0.45
C SER A 471 -6.84 -33.26 0.14
N GLY A 472 -7.65 -33.46 1.18
CA GLY A 472 -9.10 -33.62 1.05
C GLY A 472 -9.84 -32.37 0.58
N ALA A 473 -9.16 -31.22 0.44
CA ALA A 473 -9.74 -29.97 -0.03
C ALA A 473 -9.75 -29.85 -1.57
N ILE A 474 -8.93 -30.67 -2.25
CA ILE A 474 -8.72 -30.56 -3.70
C ILE A 474 -9.95 -31.05 -4.47
N ASP A 475 -10.39 -30.29 -5.47
CA ASP A 475 -11.53 -30.56 -6.34
C ASP A 475 -12.86 -30.76 -5.60
N LYS A 476 -13.07 -30.07 -4.48
CA LYS A 476 -14.28 -30.26 -3.63
C LYS A 476 -15.24 -29.08 -3.60
N GLY A 477 -14.85 -27.93 -4.12
CA GLY A 477 -15.65 -26.73 -4.15
C GLY A 477 -16.75 -26.72 -5.21
N VAL A 478 -17.43 -25.59 -5.32
CA VAL A 478 -18.41 -25.23 -6.34
C VAL A 478 -17.94 -23.99 -7.11
N VAL A 479 -18.27 -23.88 -8.39
CA VAL A 479 -17.98 -22.67 -9.17
C VAL A 479 -18.80 -21.49 -8.60
N VAL A 480 -18.09 -20.43 -8.27
CA VAL A 480 -18.63 -19.12 -7.92
C VAL A 480 -18.29 -18.20 -9.10
N ALA A 481 -19.32 -17.81 -9.84
CA ALA A 481 -19.17 -17.00 -11.06
C ALA A 481 -18.29 -15.77 -10.84
N ALA A 482 -17.47 -15.44 -11.84
CA ALA A 482 -16.45 -14.39 -11.79
C ALA A 482 -15.31 -14.55 -10.75
N LEU A 483 -15.31 -15.58 -9.88
CA LEU A 483 -14.24 -15.81 -8.91
C LEU A 483 -13.29 -16.95 -9.30
N ASN A 484 -13.80 -18.09 -9.77
CA ASN A 484 -13.02 -19.33 -9.90
C ASN A 484 -13.45 -20.20 -11.11
N GLU A 485 -13.97 -19.58 -12.17
CA GLU A 485 -14.35 -20.30 -13.40
C GLU A 485 -13.15 -20.96 -14.09
N GLN A 486 -11.94 -20.44 -13.85
CA GLN A 486 -10.66 -20.92 -14.38
C GLN A 486 -9.87 -21.74 -13.33
N HIS A 487 -10.57 -22.50 -12.49
CA HIS A 487 -9.95 -23.36 -11.48
C HIS A 487 -9.09 -24.46 -12.11
N VAL A 488 -8.18 -25.04 -11.33
CA VAL A 488 -7.29 -26.12 -11.77
C VAL A 488 -7.89 -27.44 -11.32
N GLY A 489 -8.04 -28.39 -12.25
CA GLY A 489 -8.60 -29.70 -11.94
C GLY A 489 -10.07 -29.84 -12.38
N LYS A 490 -10.84 -30.59 -11.61
CA LYS A 490 -12.25 -30.94 -11.90
C LYS A 490 -13.23 -29.98 -11.25
N ALA A 491 -12.84 -29.33 -10.16
CA ALA A 491 -13.64 -28.35 -9.45
C ALA A 491 -12.70 -27.39 -8.68
N PRO A 492 -13.18 -26.20 -8.27
CA PRO A 492 -12.40 -25.33 -7.40
C PRO A 492 -12.03 -26.01 -6.09
N ASP A 493 -10.92 -25.63 -5.49
CA ASP A 493 -10.52 -26.15 -4.19
C ASP A 493 -11.25 -25.47 -3.04
N LEU A 494 -11.32 -26.17 -1.89
CA LEU A 494 -11.73 -25.53 -0.65
C LEU A 494 -10.55 -24.73 -0.07
N GLY A 495 -10.86 -23.55 0.46
CA GLY A 495 -9.90 -22.70 1.11
C GLY A 495 -9.38 -21.57 0.22
N ALA A 496 -8.33 -20.91 0.70
CA ALA A 496 -7.85 -19.64 0.14
C ALA A 496 -6.89 -19.80 -1.04
N PHE A 497 -6.36 -21.01 -1.24
CA PHE A 497 -5.40 -21.32 -2.26
C PHE A 497 -5.90 -22.46 -3.13
N GLU A 498 -5.68 -22.32 -4.43
CA GLU A 498 -5.91 -23.36 -5.42
C GLU A 498 -4.64 -24.20 -5.57
N PHE A 499 -4.74 -25.51 -5.44
CA PHE A 499 -3.65 -26.44 -5.63
C PHE A 499 -3.25 -26.50 -7.11
N GLY A 500 -1.97 -26.22 -7.39
CA GLY A 500 -1.46 -26.13 -8.75
C GLY A 500 -1.88 -24.85 -9.49
N GLY A 501 -2.67 -23.97 -8.86
CA GLY A 501 -2.95 -22.63 -9.36
C GLY A 501 -1.83 -21.63 -9.02
N GLU A 502 -1.95 -20.43 -9.59
CA GLU A 502 -1.02 -19.33 -9.30
C GLU A 502 -1.11 -18.92 -7.82
N PRO A 503 -0.02 -19.02 -7.03
CA PRO A 503 -0.02 -18.58 -5.65
C PRO A 503 -0.21 -17.06 -5.58
N TRP A 504 -0.80 -16.59 -4.49
CA TRP A 504 -0.89 -15.17 -4.18
C TRP A 504 -0.23 -14.89 -2.84
N PHE A 505 0.26 -13.68 -2.63
CA PHE A 505 0.98 -13.31 -1.41
C PHE A 505 0.34 -12.08 -0.78
N ALA A 506 0.71 -11.80 0.47
CA ALA A 506 0.21 -10.64 1.20
C ALA A 506 1.32 -9.91 1.96
N GLY A 507 1.14 -8.59 2.07
CA GLY A 507 2.11 -7.66 2.64
C GLY A 507 2.90 -6.89 1.58
N PRO A 508 3.80 -5.98 2.01
CA PRO A 508 4.59 -5.14 1.12
C PRO A 508 5.52 -5.98 0.26
N ASN A 509 5.73 -5.47 -0.95
CA ASN A 509 6.67 -5.99 -1.91
C ASN A 509 7.23 -4.82 -2.73
N ARG A 510 8.52 -4.81 -3.04
CA ARG A 510 9.16 -3.85 -3.94
C ARG A 510 9.69 -4.60 -5.17
N PRO A 511 9.64 -3.98 -6.36
CA PRO A 511 10.22 -4.63 -7.53
C PRO A 511 11.71 -4.87 -7.30
N PRO A 512 12.28 -5.98 -7.82
CA PRO A 512 13.72 -6.22 -7.75
C PRO A 512 14.52 -5.03 -8.30
N GLU A 513 15.63 -4.67 -7.68
CA GLU A 513 16.58 -3.72 -8.25
C GLU A 513 17.59 -4.43 -9.14
N VAL A 514 17.75 -3.96 -10.38
CA VAL A 514 18.63 -4.59 -11.36
C VAL A 514 19.65 -3.57 -11.86
N LYS A 515 20.93 -3.90 -11.75
CA LYS A 515 22.03 -3.11 -12.32
C LYS A 515 22.89 -3.97 -13.22
N LEU A 516 23.03 -3.57 -14.49
CA LEU A 516 23.87 -4.30 -15.44
C LEU A 516 25.35 -3.97 -15.24
N VAL A 517 26.17 -5.00 -15.37
CA VAL A 517 27.62 -4.94 -15.50
C VAL A 517 27.96 -5.64 -16.80
N VAL A 518 28.00 -4.87 -17.87
CA VAL A 518 28.22 -5.33 -19.25
C VAL A 518 29.29 -4.44 -19.89
N PRO A 519 30.29 -5.00 -20.60
CA PRO A 519 31.25 -4.20 -21.33
C PRO A 519 30.57 -3.36 -22.43
N ALA A 520 30.98 -2.11 -22.56
CA ALA A 520 30.42 -1.19 -23.57
C ALA A 520 30.78 -1.55 -25.03
N THR A 521 31.69 -2.52 -25.21
CA THR A 521 32.14 -2.96 -26.54
C THR A 521 32.24 -4.48 -26.62
N ALA A 522 32.01 -5.03 -27.81
CA ALA A 522 32.18 -6.44 -28.12
C ALA A 522 32.63 -6.63 -29.58
N VAL A 523 33.00 -7.86 -29.94
CA VAL A 523 33.37 -8.24 -31.31
C VAL A 523 32.44 -9.37 -31.76
N VAL A 524 32.00 -9.32 -33.03
CA VAL A 524 31.17 -10.37 -33.62
C VAL A 524 31.82 -11.75 -33.42
N GLY A 525 31.03 -12.71 -32.94
CA GLY A 525 31.46 -14.10 -32.69
C GLY A 525 32.28 -14.32 -31.42
N GLN A 526 32.79 -13.27 -30.77
CA GLN A 526 33.54 -13.40 -29.52
C GLN A 526 32.58 -13.46 -28.31
N PRO A 527 32.86 -14.29 -27.29
CA PRO A 527 32.06 -14.34 -26.09
C PRO A 527 32.18 -13.03 -25.30
N LEU A 528 31.03 -12.44 -24.96
CA LEU A 528 30.87 -11.28 -24.10
C LEU A 528 30.28 -11.74 -22.76
N ARG A 529 30.99 -11.48 -21.66
CA ARG A 529 30.44 -11.71 -20.31
C ARG A 529 29.41 -10.65 -19.97
N VAL A 530 28.22 -11.09 -19.55
CA VAL A 530 27.14 -10.24 -19.06
C VAL A 530 26.79 -10.63 -17.63
N MET A 531 26.57 -9.64 -16.78
CA MET A 531 26.16 -9.83 -15.39
C MET A 531 25.08 -8.81 -15.01
N ALA A 532 24.06 -9.26 -14.29
CA ALA A 532 23.09 -8.44 -13.61
C ALA A 532 23.33 -8.56 -12.10
N ARG A 533 23.58 -7.44 -11.44
CA ARG A 533 23.52 -7.36 -9.98
C ARG A 533 22.07 -7.13 -9.60
N ILE A 534 21.52 -8.07 -8.83
CA ILE A 534 20.12 -8.08 -8.45
C ILE A 534 20.05 -7.94 -6.93
N VAL A 535 19.24 -7.00 -6.47
CA VAL A 535 18.84 -6.88 -5.06
C VAL A 535 17.33 -6.98 -5.02
N ASP A 536 16.80 -7.67 -4.03
CA ASP A 536 15.38 -7.90 -3.84
C ASP A 536 15.07 -7.73 -2.35
N ASP A 537 13.87 -7.29 -2.02
CA ASP A 537 13.47 -7.11 -0.61
C ASP A 537 13.07 -8.43 0.06
N GLY A 538 13.17 -9.55 -0.66
CA GLY A 538 12.78 -10.88 -0.20
C GLY A 538 11.26 -11.08 -0.19
N ALA A 539 10.51 -10.11 -0.71
CA ALA A 539 9.10 -10.22 -0.95
C ALA A 539 8.83 -10.57 -2.44
N PRO A 540 7.68 -11.18 -2.74
CA PRO A 540 6.81 -11.83 -1.77
C PRO A 540 7.51 -12.98 -1.05
N GLN A 541 7.25 -13.17 0.25
CA GLN A 541 7.99 -14.16 1.05
C GLN A 541 7.98 -15.54 0.40
N GLY A 542 9.15 -16.15 0.18
CA GLY A 542 9.27 -17.48 -0.42
C GLY A 542 9.10 -17.53 -1.95
N SER A 543 9.06 -16.37 -2.62
CA SER A 543 9.19 -16.25 -4.06
C SER A 543 10.58 -16.71 -4.54
N LYS A 544 10.69 -16.94 -5.86
CA LYS A 544 11.97 -17.21 -6.53
C LYS A 544 12.13 -16.21 -7.65
N LEU A 545 13.29 -15.55 -7.69
CA LEU A 545 13.61 -14.64 -8.77
C LEU A 545 13.76 -15.38 -10.10
N THR A 546 13.13 -14.83 -11.13
CA THR A 546 13.32 -15.23 -12.53
C THR A 546 14.11 -14.14 -13.24
N VAL A 547 15.03 -14.54 -14.13
CA VAL A 547 15.85 -13.64 -14.93
C VAL A 547 15.60 -13.96 -16.40
N ALA A 548 15.56 -12.94 -17.24
CA ALA A 548 15.45 -13.08 -18.69
C ALA A 548 16.26 -12.01 -19.41
N TRP A 549 17.19 -12.43 -20.25
CA TRP A 549 17.96 -11.54 -21.13
C TRP A 549 17.35 -11.44 -22.52
N SER A 550 17.38 -10.24 -23.10
CA SER A 550 16.95 -9.99 -24.48
C SER A 550 17.80 -8.93 -25.18
N ALA A 551 17.76 -8.94 -26.51
CA ALA A 551 18.32 -7.93 -27.39
C ALA A 551 17.49 -7.89 -28.69
N PRO A 552 17.57 -6.81 -29.50
CA PRO A 552 16.91 -6.77 -30.81
C PRO A 552 17.31 -7.96 -31.69
N ALA A 553 16.36 -8.49 -32.47
CA ALA A 553 16.59 -9.65 -33.31
C ALA A 553 17.73 -9.41 -34.33
N GLU A 554 17.87 -8.17 -34.80
CA GLU A 554 18.88 -7.70 -35.73
C GLU A 554 20.30 -7.77 -35.16
N ALA A 555 20.46 -7.80 -33.83
CA ALA A 555 21.75 -8.00 -33.19
C ALA A 555 22.31 -9.41 -33.43
N GLY A 556 21.41 -10.37 -33.74
CA GLY A 556 21.74 -11.78 -33.79
C GLY A 556 22.38 -12.25 -32.48
N ALA A 557 21.91 -11.72 -31.35
CA ALA A 557 22.42 -12.04 -30.03
C ALA A 557 22.03 -13.46 -29.63
N ASN A 558 23.00 -14.22 -29.10
CA ASN A 558 22.77 -15.54 -28.52
C ASN A 558 23.25 -15.55 -27.07
N PHE A 559 22.35 -15.84 -26.13
CA PHE A 559 22.65 -15.90 -24.70
C PHE A 559 22.86 -17.35 -24.28
N GLY A 560 24.08 -17.69 -23.83
CA GLY A 560 24.39 -19.05 -23.39
C GLY A 560 23.62 -19.48 -22.14
N ALA A 561 23.23 -18.52 -21.29
CA ALA A 561 22.39 -18.74 -20.10
C ALA A 561 21.37 -17.60 -19.95
N ALA A 562 20.34 -17.58 -20.82
CA ALA A 562 19.35 -16.51 -20.87
C ALA A 562 18.55 -16.30 -19.57
N THR A 563 18.55 -17.29 -18.66
CA THR A 563 17.83 -17.27 -17.38
C THR A 563 18.72 -17.14 -16.15
N ALA A 564 20.03 -16.94 -16.32
CA ALA A 564 20.96 -16.74 -15.23
C ALA A 564 21.29 -15.24 -15.05
N ALA A 565 21.56 -14.83 -13.81
CA ALA A 565 22.01 -13.47 -13.51
C ALA A 565 23.40 -13.16 -14.11
N GLU A 566 24.19 -14.17 -14.42
CA GLU A 566 25.49 -14.05 -15.09
C GLU A 566 25.62 -15.11 -16.19
N GLY A 567 26.23 -14.73 -17.32
CA GLY A 567 26.54 -15.67 -18.39
C GLY A 567 27.41 -15.09 -19.48
N MET A 568 27.63 -15.90 -20.52
CA MET A 568 28.27 -15.49 -21.76
C MET A 568 27.21 -15.30 -22.84
N MET A 569 27.40 -14.30 -23.69
CA MET A 569 26.61 -14.09 -24.90
C MET A 569 27.50 -13.81 -26.10
N GLN A 570 26.97 -13.91 -27.31
CA GLN A 570 27.67 -13.56 -28.54
C GLN A 570 26.76 -12.77 -29.48
N PHE A 571 27.35 -11.89 -30.29
CA PHE A 571 26.66 -11.17 -31.35
C PHE A 571 27.04 -11.76 -32.72
N ARG A 572 26.05 -11.89 -33.61
CA ARG A 572 26.30 -12.27 -35.02
C ARG A 572 26.46 -11.05 -35.93
N ASN A 573 25.87 -9.91 -35.56
CA ASN A 573 25.90 -8.70 -36.37
C ASN A 573 26.60 -7.54 -35.63
N ALA A 574 27.46 -6.84 -36.35
CA ALA A 574 28.06 -5.60 -35.88
C ALA A 574 27.02 -4.48 -35.83
N GLY A 575 27.18 -3.52 -34.93
CA GLY A 575 26.20 -2.44 -34.70
C GLY A 575 26.25 -1.91 -33.27
N ARG A 576 25.32 -1.02 -32.91
CA ARG A 576 25.06 -0.65 -31.52
C ARG A 576 23.76 -1.32 -31.10
N TRP A 577 23.82 -2.13 -30.04
CA TRP A 577 22.69 -2.92 -29.60
C TRP A 577 22.39 -2.68 -28.13
N THR A 578 21.11 -2.57 -27.81
CA THR A 578 20.63 -2.52 -26.42
C THR A 578 20.40 -3.93 -25.92
N ILE A 579 21.06 -4.31 -24.83
CA ILE A 579 20.78 -5.52 -24.09
C ILE A 579 19.89 -5.16 -22.91
N THR A 580 18.85 -5.95 -22.68
CA THR A 580 17.93 -5.78 -21.56
C THR A 580 17.96 -7.02 -20.68
N CYS A 581 18.11 -6.83 -19.36
CA CYS A 581 17.81 -7.87 -18.37
C CYS A 581 16.48 -7.54 -17.71
N THR A 582 15.58 -8.51 -17.69
CA THR A 582 14.31 -8.46 -16.96
C THR A 582 14.41 -9.40 -15.77
N VAL A 583 14.04 -8.92 -14.58
CA VAL A 583 14.04 -9.72 -13.36
C VAL A 583 12.67 -9.61 -12.72
N SER A 584 12.10 -10.74 -12.27
CA SER A 584 10.81 -10.77 -11.59
C SER A 584 10.85 -11.65 -10.35
N ASP A 585 10.19 -11.19 -9.29
CA ASP A 585 9.90 -11.93 -8.04
C ASP A 585 8.59 -12.75 -8.13
N GLY A 586 7.96 -12.82 -9.30
CA GLY A 586 6.66 -13.47 -9.54
C GLY A 586 5.43 -12.57 -9.37
N GLU A 587 5.55 -11.41 -8.71
CA GLU A 587 4.47 -10.42 -8.56
C GLU A 587 4.80 -9.09 -9.25
N MET A 588 6.05 -8.66 -9.16
CA MET A 588 6.62 -7.48 -9.77
C MET A 588 7.78 -7.82 -10.70
N THR A 589 8.13 -6.86 -11.56
CA THR A 589 9.20 -7.02 -12.54
C THR A 589 9.97 -5.72 -12.68
N ALA A 590 11.29 -5.83 -12.73
CA ALA A 590 12.18 -4.73 -13.06
C ALA A 590 13.02 -5.04 -14.31
N ARG A 591 13.51 -3.97 -14.94
CA ARG A 591 14.33 -4.06 -16.14
C ARG A 591 15.52 -3.12 -16.04
N ALA A 592 16.67 -3.57 -16.52
CA ALA A 592 17.84 -2.73 -16.73
C ALA A 592 18.37 -2.95 -18.16
N SER A 593 18.89 -1.89 -18.77
CA SER A 593 19.39 -1.91 -20.15
C SER A 593 20.81 -1.35 -20.24
N ALA A 594 21.60 -1.85 -21.18
CA ALA A 594 22.94 -1.35 -21.48
C ALA A 594 23.17 -1.37 -23.00
N GLU A 595 23.85 -0.35 -23.51
CA GLU A 595 24.29 -0.31 -24.91
C GLU A 595 25.65 -0.98 -25.08
N VAL A 596 25.79 -1.76 -26.14
CA VAL A 596 27.05 -2.40 -26.53
C VAL A 596 27.37 -2.06 -27.97
N ALA A 597 28.54 -1.51 -28.22
CA ALA A 597 29.08 -1.28 -29.56
C ALA A 597 29.84 -2.53 -30.04
N VAL A 598 29.31 -3.19 -31.07
CA VAL A 598 29.83 -4.44 -31.61
C VAL A 598 30.56 -4.18 -32.93
N SER A 599 31.84 -4.51 -32.98
CA SER A 599 32.67 -4.38 -34.18
C SER A 599 32.82 -5.72 -34.91
N ARG A 600 33.14 -5.66 -36.21
CA ARG A 600 33.51 -6.86 -36.98
C ARG A 600 34.90 -7.34 -36.58
N ASN A 601 35.11 -8.65 -36.64
CA ASN A 601 36.42 -9.23 -36.37
C ASN A 601 37.37 -8.87 -37.54
N ARG A 602 38.48 -8.18 -37.27
CA ARG A 602 39.39 -7.68 -38.33
C ARG A 602 40.30 -8.75 -38.95
N GLU A 603 40.24 -9.99 -38.47
CA GLU A 603 41.07 -11.10 -38.96
C GLU A 603 40.57 -11.74 -40.27
N SER A 604 39.40 -11.33 -40.80
CA SER A 604 38.86 -11.85 -42.07
C SER A 604 39.08 -10.94 -43.28
N GLU A 605 39.79 -9.81 -43.14
CA GLU A 605 40.04 -8.86 -44.25
C GLU A 605 41.42 -9.04 -44.91
N GLN A 606 42.16 -10.11 -44.60
CA GLN A 606 43.48 -10.45 -45.19
C GLN A 606 43.53 -11.80 -45.91
N LYS A 607 42.43 -12.24 -46.55
CA LYS A 607 42.48 -13.33 -47.53
C LYS A 607 41.86 -12.92 -48.86
#